data_AF-A0A7W0SIV7-F1
#
_entry.id   AF-A0A7W0SIV7-F1
#
_cell.length_a   1.000
_cell.length_b   1.000
_cell.length_c   1.000
_cell.angle_alpha   90.00
_cell.angle_beta   90.00
_cell.angle_gamma   90.00
#
_symmetry.space_group_name_H-M   'P 1'
#
loop_
_entity.id
_entity.type
_entity.pdbx_description
1 polymer ?
#
loop_
_entity_poly.entity_id
_entity_poly.type
_entity_poly.pdbx_seq_one_letter_code
_entity_poly.pdbx_strand_id
1 'polypeptide(L)'
;MDPRAGALRERYHALFGGTDVPVPVEALAEDLLGLQIAEDEELDCSGVLLPGQRQIVVNGREAHESPGRRRFTLAHELGHWVCQVLEGDTTPMYCRFEEIGVRRRRDPLEREANVFAAELL
;
A
#
# COMPACT_ATOMS: atom_id res chain seq x y z
N MET A 1 9.08 14.12 -3.45
CA MET A 1 9.45 13.57 -2.14
C MET A 1 8.28 13.67 -1.18
N ASP A 2 7.65 12.53 -0.89
CA ASP A 2 6.74 12.39 0.25
C ASP A 2 7.57 12.10 1.51
N PRO A 3 7.61 12.99 2.51
CA PRO A 3 8.43 12.79 3.70
C PRO A 3 8.03 11.56 4.52
N ARG A 4 6.79 11.08 4.39
CA ARG A 4 6.27 9.91 5.12
C ARG A 4 6.96 8.62 4.68
N ALA A 5 7.33 8.49 3.41
CA ALA A 5 8.05 7.33 2.90
C ALA A 5 9.46 7.21 3.51
N GLY A 6 10.17 8.34 3.64
CA GLY A 6 11.45 8.40 4.35
C GLY A 6 11.30 8.05 5.83
N ALA A 7 10.36 8.70 6.52
CA ALA A 7 10.10 8.47 7.94
C ALA A 7 9.70 7.02 8.25
N LEU A 8 8.93 6.37 7.36
CA LEU A 8 8.55 4.97 7.52
C LEU A 8 9.77 4.04 7.48
N ARG A 9 10.69 4.25 6.53
CA ARG A 9 11.94 3.48 6.42
C ARG A 9 12.83 3.68 7.65
N GLU A 10 13.04 4.94 8.04
CA GLU A 10 13.84 5.28 9.22
C GLU A 10 13.28 4.62 10.48
N ARG A 11 11.96 4.64 10.66
CA ARG A 11 11.29 4.00 11.79
C ARG A 11 11.47 2.48 11.78
N TYR A 12 11.38 1.83 10.62
CA TYR A 12 11.64 0.40 10.51
C TYR A 12 13.08 0.06 10.89
N HIS A 13 14.06 0.77 10.32
CA HIS A 13 15.48 0.55 10.62
C HIS A 13 15.81 0.79 12.10
N ALA A 14 15.21 1.79 12.72
CA ALA A 14 15.39 2.04 14.15
C ALA A 14 14.88 0.89 15.05
N LEU A 15 13.83 0.18 14.63
CA LEU A 15 13.21 -0.88 15.42
C LEU A 15 13.78 -2.28 15.11
N PHE A 16 14.08 -2.55 13.83
CA PHE A 16 14.41 -3.88 13.34
C PHE A 16 15.81 -3.98 12.71
N GLY A 17 16.51 -2.87 12.51
CA GLY A 17 17.80 -2.82 11.82
C GLY A 17 17.67 -3.07 10.30
N GLY A 18 18.75 -3.56 9.68
CA GLY A 18 18.78 -3.91 8.25
C GLY A 18 19.38 -2.85 7.33
N THR A 19 19.36 -3.12 6.02
CA THR A 19 19.87 -2.22 4.97
C THR A 19 18.75 -1.36 4.38
N ASP A 20 19.05 -0.12 4.00
CA ASP A 20 18.06 0.81 3.42
C ASP A 20 17.43 0.29 2.11
N VAL A 21 18.12 -0.59 1.38
CA VAL A 21 17.63 -1.22 0.16
C VAL A 21 18.05 -2.70 0.08
N PRO A 22 17.25 -3.56 -0.59
CA PRO A 22 15.89 -3.29 -1.04
C PRO A 22 14.95 -3.11 0.17
N VAL A 23 14.10 -2.09 0.12
CA VAL A 23 13.09 -1.83 1.16
C VAL A 23 12.19 -3.05 1.36
N PRO A 24 12.08 -3.60 2.59
CA PRO A 24 11.31 -4.80 2.88
C PRO A 24 9.83 -4.47 3.05
N VAL A 25 9.11 -4.30 1.93
CA VAL A 25 7.73 -3.79 1.92
C VAL A 25 6.77 -4.68 2.70
N GLU A 26 6.95 -5.99 2.63
CA GLU A 26 6.17 -6.97 3.38
C GLU A 26 6.38 -6.80 4.89
N ALA A 27 7.62 -6.68 5.34
CA ALA A 27 7.94 -6.45 6.75
C ALA A 27 7.46 -5.07 7.25
N LEU A 28 7.49 -4.05 6.39
CA LEU A 28 6.87 -2.76 6.71
C LEU A 28 5.37 -2.91 6.96
N ALA A 29 4.67 -3.67 6.13
CA ALA A 29 3.25 -3.94 6.30
C ALA A 29 2.97 -4.77 7.57
N GLU A 30 3.62 -5.92 7.70
CA GLU A 30 3.32 -6.93 8.72
C GLU A 30 3.93 -6.58 10.08
N ASP A 31 5.24 -6.36 10.13
CA ASP A 31 5.98 -6.21 11.40
C ASP A 31 5.84 -4.81 11.99
N LEU A 32 5.88 -3.77 11.14
CA LEU A 32 5.84 -2.38 11.61
C LEU A 32 4.42 -1.82 11.69
N LEU A 33 3.61 -2.06 10.67
CA LEU A 33 2.28 -1.47 10.56
C LEU A 33 1.18 -2.41 11.05
N GLY A 34 1.46 -3.70 11.28
CA GLY A 34 0.50 -4.69 11.78
C GLY A 34 -0.64 -4.93 10.80
N LEU A 35 -0.35 -4.93 9.50
CA LEU A 35 -1.25 -5.29 8.41
C LEU A 35 -1.04 -6.75 8.02
N GLN A 36 -2.10 -7.41 7.54
CA GLN A 36 -1.99 -8.73 6.93
C GLN A 36 -1.88 -8.62 5.42
N ILE A 37 -1.07 -9.45 4.79
CA ILE A 37 -1.03 -9.58 3.34
C ILE A 37 -1.72 -10.88 2.93
N ALA A 38 -2.65 -10.79 2.00
CA ALA A 38 -3.29 -11.94 1.37
C ALA A 38 -3.18 -11.85 -0.16
N GLU A 39 -3.30 -12.99 -0.81
CA GLU A 39 -3.32 -13.09 -2.26
C GLU A 39 -4.66 -13.69 -2.70
N ASP A 40 -5.24 -13.12 -3.76
CA ASP A 40 -6.48 -13.60 -4.36
C ASP A 40 -6.30 -13.65 -5.88
N GLU A 41 -6.39 -14.85 -6.45
CA GLU A 41 -6.24 -15.07 -7.91
C GLU A 41 -7.41 -14.53 -8.73
N GLU A 42 -8.57 -14.31 -8.10
CA GLU A 42 -9.79 -13.80 -8.72
C GLU A 42 -9.95 -12.28 -8.52
N LEU A 43 -8.96 -11.61 -7.93
CA LEU A 43 -9.03 -10.16 -7.70
C LEU A 43 -9.04 -9.37 -9.02
N ASP A 44 -10.08 -8.59 -9.26
CA ASP A 44 -10.26 -7.82 -10.50
C ASP A 44 -9.29 -6.62 -10.66
N CYS A 45 -8.44 -6.34 -9.67
CA CYS A 45 -7.45 -5.26 -9.65
C CYS A 45 -6.11 -5.76 -9.10
N SER A 46 -5.02 -5.01 -9.29
CA SER A 46 -3.69 -5.45 -8.82
C SER A 46 -3.60 -5.58 -7.30
N GLY A 47 -4.30 -4.71 -6.56
CA GLY A 47 -4.36 -4.75 -5.11
C GLY A 47 -5.56 -3.97 -4.55
N VAL A 48 -5.87 -4.22 -3.28
CA VAL A 48 -6.88 -3.49 -2.52
C VAL A 48 -6.53 -3.48 -1.03
N LEU A 49 -6.60 -2.30 -0.42
CA LEU A 49 -6.58 -2.13 1.03
C LEU A 49 -7.99 -2.28 1.62
N LEU A 50 -8.10 -3.10 2.66
CA LEU A 50 -9.29 -3.29 3.50
C LEU A 50 -9.00 -2.73 4.91
N PRO A 51 -9.19 -1.42 5.16
CA PRO A 51 -8.76 -0.77 6.40
C PRO A 51 -9.40 -1.37 7.65
N GLY A 52 -10.71 -1.69 7.58
CA GLY A 52 -11.44 -2.30 8.70
C GLY A 52 -10.98 -3.71 9.06
N GLN A 53 -10.30 -4.40 8.13
CA GLN A 53 -9.72 -5.73 8.34
C GLN A 53 -8.21 -5.66 8.58
N ARG A 54 -7.60 -4.47 8.46
CA ARG A 54 -6.14 -4.26 8.49
C ARG A 54 -5.43 -5.21 7.53
N GLN A 55 -5.97 -5.36 6.32
CA GLN A 55 -5.51 -6.33 5.35
C GLN A 55 -5.28 -5.67 4.00
N ILE A 56 -4.19 -6.05 3.34
CA ILE A 56 -3.92 -5.78 1.94
C ILE A 56 -4.12 -7.08 1.18
N VAL A 57 -4.96 -7.06 0.14
CA VAL A 57 -5.12 -8.19 -0.78
C VAL A 57 -4.49 -7.82 -2.12
N VAL A 58 -3.59 -8.65 -2.63
CA VAL A 58 -2.98 -8.48 -3.96
C VAL A 58 -3.50 -9.54 -4.92
N ASN A 59 -3.50 -9.22 -6.21
CA ASN A 59 -3.85 -10.19 -7.24
C ASN A 59 -2.77 -11.27 -7.30
N GLY A 60 -3.13 -12.50 -6.93
CA GLY A 60 -2.19 -13.62 -6.83
C GLY A 60 -1.56 -14.00 -8.18
N ARG A 61 -2.31 -13.88 -9.28
CA ARG A 61 -1.80 -14.17 -10.63
C ARG A 61 -0.75 -13.15 -11.06
N GLU A 62 -1.06 -11.85 -10.93
CA GLU A 62 -0.13 -10.77 -11.24
C GLU A 62 1.11 -10.81 -10.34
N ALA A 63 0.90 -11.10 -9.05
CA ALA A 63 1.96 -11.24 -8.07
C ALA A 63 2.95 -12.36 -8.43
N HIS A 64 2.42 -13.50 -8.88
CA HIS A 64 3.22 -14.63 -9.33
C HIS A 64 3.98 -14.33 -10.64
N GLU A 65 3.33 -13.68 -11.61
CA GLU A 65 3.94 -13.34 -12.89
C GLU A 65 5.00 -12.23 -12.80
N SER A 66 4.85 -11.31 -11.85
CA SER A 66 5.74 -10.16 -11.72
C SER A 66 5.99 -9.75 -10.26
N PRO A 67 7.07 -10.26 -9.64
CA PRO A 67 7.47 -9.88 -8.29
C PRO A 67 7.69 -8.36 -8.12
N GLY A 68 8.17 -7.69 -9.18
CA GLY A 68 8.33 -6.24 -9.20
C GLY A 68 7.01 -5.48 -9.12
N ARG A 69 5.99 -5.93 -9.86
CA ARG A 69 4.64 -5.36 -9.77
C ARG A 69 4.03 -5.61 -8.40
N ARG A 70 4.14 -6.83 -7.87
CA ARG A 70 3.70 -7.17 -6.50
C ARG A 70 4.25 -6.19 -5.47
N ARG A 71 5.57 -5.92 -5.53
CA ARG A 71 6.26 -5.01 -4.60
C ARG A 71 5.76 -3.57 -4.73
N PHE A 72 5.54 -3.10 -5.96
CA PHE A 72 4.97 -1.76 -6.19
C PHE A 72 3.52 -1.67 -5.72
N THR A 73 2.69 -2.68 -5.99
CA THR A 73 1.30 -2.76 -5.51
C THR A 73 1.25 -2.72 -3.99
N LEU A 74 2.06 -3.51 -3.29
CA LEU A 74 2.12 -3.46 -1.82
C LEU A 74 2.54 -2.07 -1.33
N ALA A 75 3.56 -1.46 -1.94
CA ALA A 75 3.99 -0.11 -1.59
C ALA A 75 2.90 0.95 -1.84
N HIS A 76 2.09 0.76 -2.88
CA HIS A 76 0.93 1.60 -3.20
C HIS A 76 -0.16 1.48 -2.13
N GLU A 77 -0.54 0.26 -1.75
CA GLU A 77 -1.54 0.05 -0.68
C GLU A 77 -1.04 0.53 0.70
N LEU A 78 0.28 0.46 0.95
CA LEU A 78 0.89 1.13 2.11
C LEU A 78 0.76 2.65 2.05
N GLY A 79 0.81 3.24 0.85
CA GLY A 79 0.53 4.67 0.66
C GLY A 79 -0.88 5.03 1.09
N HIS A 80 -1.88 4.22 0.74
CA HIS A 80 -3.25 4.41 1.24
C HIS A 80 -3.33 4.29 2.76
N TRP A 81 -2.67 3.31 3.35
CA TRP A 81 -2.65 3.15 4.79
C TRP A 81 -2.01 4.35 5.50
N VAL A 82 -0.80 4.72 5.11
CA VAL A 82 0.02 5.73 5.80
C VAL A 82 -0.50 7.14 5.53
N CYS A 83 -0.85 7.46 4.29
CA CYS A 83 -1.17 8.83 3.91
C CYS A 83 -2.63 9.21 4.18
N GLN A 84 -3.52 8.21 4.31
CA GLN A 84 -4.97 8.45 4.29
C GLN A 84 -5.63 7.81 5.51
N VAL A 85 -5.45 6.51 5.73
CA VAL A 85 -6.09 5.81 6.87
C VAL A 85 -5.57 6.30 8.21
N LEU A 86 -4.24 6.43 8.38
CA LEU A 86 -3.66 6.93 9.63
C LEU A 86 -3.96 8.42 9.88
N GLU A 87 -4.29 9.18 8.84
CA GLU A 87 -4.71 10.58 8.92
C GLU A 87 -6.22 10.74 9.16
N GLY A 88 -6.96 9.63 9.31
CA GLY A 88 -8.37 9.61 9.71
C GLY A 88 -9.38 9.35 8.57
N ASP A 89 -8.93 9.09 7.34
CA ASP A 89 -9.82 8.65 6.26
C ASP A 89 -9.96 7.12 6.27
N THR A 90 -11.01 6.62 6.94
CA THR A 90 -11.28 5.18 7.04
C THR A 90 -12.17 4.64 5.93
N THR A 91 -12.39 5.40 4.85
CA THR A 91 -13.23 4.96 3.73
C THR A 91 -12.57 3.74 3.07
N PRO A 92 -13.23 2.57 3.01
CA PRO A 92 -12.62 1.42 2.37
C PRO A 92 -12.43 1.67 0.87
N MET A 93 -11.20 1.48 0.41
CA MET A 93 -10.74 1.79 -0.94
C MET A 93 -11.09 0.67 -1.92
N TYR A 94 -12.37 0.35 -2.07
CA TYR A 94 -12.80 -0.65 -3.04
C TYR A 94 -12.59 -0.11 -4.47
N CYS A 95 -11.74 -0.75 -5.27
CA CYS A 95 -11.58 -0.51 -6.72
C CYS A 95 -12.85 -0.82 -7.57
N ARG A 96 -14.04 -0.93 -6.97
CA ARG A 96 -15.28 -1.19 -7.69
C ARG A 96 -16.02 0.14 -7.95
N PHE A 97 -15.89 0.63 -9.19
CA PHE A 97 -16.47 1.87 -9.71
C PHE A 97 -18.00 1.86 -9.73
N GLU A 98 -18.64 3.01 -9.41
CA GLU A 98 -19.78 3.51 -10.22
C GLU A 98 -20.24 4.97 -9.97
N GLU A 99 -19.77 5.68 -8.93
CA GLU A 99 -20.19 7.08 -8.73
C GLU A 99 -19.19 8.13 -9.25
N ILE A 100 -19.64 9.03 -10.13
CA ILE A 100 -18.85 10.12 -10.74
C ILE A 100 -18.22 11.04 -9.68
N GLY A 101 -18.88 11.24 -8.53
CA GLY A 101 -18.37 12.02 -7.40
C GLY A 101 -17.22 11.33 -6.66
N VAL A 102 -17.28 10.00 -6.54
CA VAL A 102 -16.25 9.18 -5.89
C VAL A 102 -14.97 9.15 -6.73
N ARG A 103 -15.09 9.07 -8.08
CA ARG A 103 -13.93 9.14 -8.99
C ARG A 103 -13.08 10.40 -8.75
N ARG A 104 -13.72 11.57 -8.67
CA ARG A 104 -13.01 12.87 -8.50
C ARG A 104 -12.29 13.01 -7.17
N ARG A 105 -12.82 12.43 -6.09
CA ARG A 105 -12.13 12.40 -4.78
C ARG A 105 -10.97 11.40 -4.77
N ARG A 106 -11.07 10.36 -5.58
CA ARG A 106 -10.10 9.26 -5.63
C ARG A 106 -8.83 9.63 -6.39
N ASP A 107 -8.92 10.38 -7.49
CA ASP A 107 -7.75 10.72 -8.32
C ASP A 107 -6.57 11.36 -7.52
N PRO A 108 -6.79 12.31 -6.58
CA PRO A 108 -5.71 12.83 -5.74
C PRO A 108 -5.11 11.79 -4.78
N LEU A 109 -5.96 10.92 -4.20
CA LEU A 109 -5.56 9.89 -3.24
C LEU A 109 -4.75 8.77 -3.91
N GLU A 110 -5.15 8.34 -5.10
CA GLU A 110 -4.43 7.37 -5.92
C GLU A 110 -3.08 7.94 -6.39
N ARG A 111 -3.05 9.23 -6.74
CA ARG A 111 -1.79 9.91 -7.09
C ARG A 111 -0.86 10.01 -5.89
N GLU A 112 -1.39 10.32 -4.71
CA GLU A 112 -0.61 10.37 -3.47
C GLU A 112 -0.01 9.00 -3.13
N ALA A 113 -0.81 7.93 -3.21
CA ALA A 113 -0.33 6.56 -2.98
C ALA A 113 0.74 6.14 -4.00
N ASN A 114 0.59 6.51 -5.27
CA ASN A 114 1.62 6.27 -6.29
C ASN A 114 2.92 7.03 -6.01
N VAL A 115 2.83 8.30 -5.58
CA VAL A 115 4.02 9.08 -5.20
C VAL A 115 4.69 8.45 -3.99
N PHE A 116 3.92 8.07 -2.97
CA PHE A 116 4.44 7.37 -1.79
C PHE A 116 5.16 6.07 -2.18
N ALA A 117 4.55 5.23 -3.01
CA ALA A 117 5.14 3.97 -3.46
C ALA A 117 6.46 4.17 -4.20
N ALA A 118 6.51 5.16 -5.10
CA ALA A 118 7.71 5.49 -5.87
C ALA A 118 8.85 6.03 -5.00
N GLU A 119 8.53 6.73 -3.91
CA GLU A 119 9.52 7.29 -2.98
C GLU A 119 9.94 6.28 -1.90
N LEU A 120 9.09 5.28 -1.63
CA LEU A 120 9.39 4.19 -0.70
C LEU A 120 10.39 3.19 -1.31
N LEU A 121 10.33 2.93 -2.62
CA LEU A 121 11.08 1.86 -3.29
C LEU A 121 12.42 2.30 -3.88
#